data_AF-A0A443S6S9-F1
#
_entry.id   AF-A0A443S6S9-F1
#
_cell.length_a   1.000
_cell.length_b   1.000
_cell.length_c   1.000
_cell.angle_alpha   90.00
_cell.angle_beta   90.00
_cell.angle_gamma   90.00
#
_symmetry.space_group_name_H-M   'P 1'
#
loop_
_entity.id
_entity.type
_entity.pdbx_description
1 polymer ?
#
loop_
_entity_poly.entity_id
_entity_poly.type
_entity_poly.pdbx_seq_one_letter_code
_entity_poly.pdbx_strand_id
1 'polypeptide(L)'
;MTALLQFHNQNLFTTKTVRELLFDGYRVNVLDTINLISMPLKIIGISIPYVPLINNTFGIFHNKNNTPEGPFEVFTGIDDYTKIGQFVAWKDKVSLNHWKGKECNVLNGTDGIQFSPFLKKEQILSVFIFDACRSILLGFDKETEVKGIKTYRFKTLQSSFHSATKNSDNWCYCNVRKKSCNHDGVIDISPCWFNAPLYASHPHFYNASKRIFEKVKGLQPDGEKHTSYVDIEPTTGSVLRGARRFALNVEIKNFPIISSSRNILKPAIIPILWVEESSQLSDELRDEMNSKLFMTKMVAEVGIKFLIAAGFALLSIVLRTSK
;
A
#
# COMPACT_ATOMS: atom_id res chain seq x y z
N MET A 1 -12.98 -6.31 -34.07
CA MET A 1 -13.05 -5.98 -32.63
C MET A 1 -14.28 -5.13 -32.27
N THR A 2 -14.56 -4.01 -32.94
CA THR A 2 -15.76 -3.16 -32.65
C THR A 2 -17.08 -3.92 -32.74
N ALA A 3 -17.31 -4.64 -33.85
CA ALA A 3 -18.50 -5.47 -34.03
C ALA A 3 -18.63 -6.57 -32.95
N LEU A 4 -17.50 -7.11 -32.47
CA LEU A 4 -17.47 -8.11 -31.42
C LEU A 4 -17.90 -7.53 -30.07
N LEU A 5 -17.39 -6.35 -29.70
CA LEU A 5 -17.81 -5.65 -28.48
C LEU A 5 -19.30 -5.28 -28.54
N GLN A 6 -19.79 -4.85 -29.71
CA GLN A 6 -21.22 -4.57 -29.93
C GLN A 6 -22.07 -5.83 -29.83
N PHE A 7 -21.64 -6.95 -30.43
CA PHE A 7 -22.34 -8.24 -30.35
C PHE A 7 -22.50 -8.73 -28.90
N HIS A 8 -21.48 -8.51 -28.07
CA HIS A 8 -21.51 -8.83 -26.64
C HIS A 8 -22.08 -7.71 -25.75
N ASN A 9 -22.72 -6.69 -26.33
CA ASN A 9 -23.31 -5.54 -25.63
C ASN A 9 -22.35 -4.87 -24.62
N GLN A 10 -21.06 -4.78 -24.97
CA GLN A 10 -20.04 -4.19 -24.12
C GLN A 10 -20.12 -2.66 -24.15
N ASN A 11 -20.37 -2.07 -22.99
CA ASN A 11 -20.47 -0.63 -22.79
C ASN A 11 -19.39 -0.13 -21.85
N LEU A 12 -19.13 1.18 -21.89
CA LEU A 12 -18.15 1.81 -21.00
C LEU A 12 -18.53 1.72 -19.51
N PHE A 13 -19.84 1.79 -19.23
CA PHE A 13 -20.39 1.64 -17.89
C PHE A 13 -21.17 0.33 -17.80
N THR A 14 -21.05 -0.34 -16.67
CA THR A 14 -21.76 -1.59 -16.37
C THR A 14 -22.36 -1.51 -14.96
N THR A 15 -23.48 -2.19 -14.77
CA THR A 15 -24.13 -2.30 -13.46
C THR A 15 -23.96 -3.73 -12.95
N LYS A 16 -23.40 -3.85 -11.76
CA LYS A 16 -23.13 -5.12 -11.07
C LYS A 16 -23.42 -4.96 -9.59
N THR A 17 -23.75 -6.08 -8.94
CA THR A 17 -23.82 -6.09 -7.48
C THR A 17 -22.43 -5.86 -6.89
N VAL A 18 -22.37 -5.36 -5.65
CA VAL A 18 -21.10 -5.18 -4.92
C VAL A 18 -20.34 -6.50 -4.83
N ARG A 19 -21.06 -7.61 -4.60
CA ARG A 19 -20.48 -8.95 -4.46
C ARG A 19 -19.84 -9.45 -5.76
N GLU A 20 -20.50 -9.25 -6.90
CA GLU A 20 -19.93 -9.56 -8.23
C GLU A 20 -18.71 -8.69 -8.54
N LEU A 21 -18.77 -7.38 -8.26
CA LEU A 21 -17.67 -6.46 -8.57
C LEU A 21 -16.41 -6.78 -7.75
N LEU A 22 -16.58 -7.16 -6.48
CA LEU A 22 -15.48 -7.37 -5.54
C LEU A 22 -14.98 -8.81 -5.51
N PHE A 23 -15.85 -9.80 -5.31
CA PHE A 23 -15.43 -11.13 -4.84
C PHE A 23 -15.84 -12.26 -5.79
N ASP A 24 -17.15 -12.47 -5.99
CA ASP A 24 -17.67 -13.56 -6.82
C ASP A 24 -17.18 -13.41 -8.28
N GLY A 25 -16.98 -12.16 -8.70
CA GLY A 25 -16.65 -11.82 -10.08
C GLY A 25 -17.87 -11.92 -11.00
N TYR A 26 -17.76 -11.35 -12.19
CA TYR A 26 -18.71 -11.58 -13.27
C TYR A 26 -17.98 -12.02 -14.53
N ARG A 27 -18.59 -12.97 -15.25
CA ARG A 27 -18.01 -13.50 -16.49
C ARG A 27 -18.01 -12.44 -17.58
N VAL A 28 -16.86 -12.27 -18.23
CA VAL A 28 -16.68 -11.35 -19.36
C VAL A 28 -16.84 -12.16 -20.65
N ASN A 29 -18.10 -12.35 -21.07
CA ASN A 29 -18.47 -13.25 -22.18
C ASN A 29 -17.74 -12.96 -23.51
N VAL A 30 -17.32 -11.71 -23.75
CA VAL A 30 -16.55 -11.39 -24.96
C VAL A 30 -15.17 -12.06 -25.00
N LEU A 31 -14.57 -12.35 -23.83
CA LEU A 31 -13.30 -13.06 -23.76
C LEU A 31 -13.44 -14.52 -24.19
N ASP A 32 -14.60 -15.16 -23.99
CA ASP A 32 -14.85 -16.52 -24.48
C ASP A 32 -14.75 -16.55 -26.01
N THR A 33 -15.42 -15.62 -26.69
CA THR A 33 -15.34 -15.49 -28.15
C THR A 33 -13.94 -15.10 -28.62
N ILE A 34 -13.26 -14.20 -27.91
CA ILE A 34 -11.85 -13.85 -28.23
C ILE A 34 -10.96 -15.08 -28.16
N ASN A 35 -11.10 -15.91 -27.13
CA ASN A 35 -10.29 -17.12 -26.98
C ASN A 35 -10.55 -18.10 -28.14
N LEU A 36 -11.81 -18.31 -28.52
CA LEU A 36 -12.18 -19.15 -29.65
C LEU A 36 -11.56 -18.69 -30.97
N ILE A 37 -11.61 -17.39 -31.28
CA ILE A 37 -11.06 -16.87 -32.55
C ILE A 37 -9.54 -16.68 -32.51
N SER A 38 -8.93 -16.60 -31.32
CA SER A 38 -7.49 -16.38 -31.17
C SER A 38 -6.65 -17.54 -31.71
N MET A 39 -7.15 -18.78 -31.59
CA MET A 39 -6.46 -19.98 -32.04
C MET A 39 -6.20 -19.99 -33.55
N PRO A 40 -7.21 -19.87 -34.44
CA PRO A 40 -6.96 -19.81 -35.88
C PRO A 40 -6.18 -18.55 -36.30
N LEU A 41 -6.38 -17.42 -35.63
CA LEU A 41 -5.65 -16.19 -35.93
C LEU A 41 -4.15 -16.31 -35.61
N LYS A 42 -3.80 -17.04 -34.55
CA LYS A 42 -2.40 -17.31 -34.20
C LYS A 42 -1.69 -18.12 -35.28
N ILE A 43 -2.38 -19.04 -35.96
CA ILE A 43 -1.81 -19.85 -37.06
C ILE A 43 -1.39 -18.97 -38.24
N ILE A 44 -2.12 -17.89 -38.51
CA ILE A 44 -1.83 -16.94 -39.59
C ILE A 44 -0.99 -15.73 -39.14
N GLY A 45 -0.34 -15.83 -37.97
CA GLY A 45 0.59 -14.81 -37.46
C GLY A 45 -0.06 -13.60 -36.78
N ILE A 46 -1.37 -13.63 -36.51
CA ILE A 46 -2.08 -12.56 -35.80
C ILE A 46 -2.20 -12.90 -34.32
N SER A 47 -1.47 -12.19 -33.47
CA SER A 47 -1.53 -12.35 -32.01
C SER A 47 -2.55 -11.38 -31.37
N ILE A 48 -3.57 -11.93 -30.71
CA ILE A 48 -4.47 -11.13 -29.86
C ILE A 48 -3.87 -11.04 -28.45
N PRO A 49 -3.89 -9.86 -27.79
CA PRO A 49 -3.43 -9.73 -26.41
C PRO A 49 -4.19 -10.67 -25.47
N TYR A 50 -3.45 -11.50 -24.73
CA TYR A 50 -4.00 -12.36 -23.69
C TYR A 50 -4.42 -11.53 -22.47
N VAL A 51 -5.62 -11.78 -21.96
CA VAL A 51 -6.11 -11.17 -20.71
C VAL A 51 -6.10 -12.26 -19.63
N PRO A 52 -5.28 -12.13 -18.57
CA PRO A 52 -5.09 -13.17 -17.57
C PRO A 52 -6.21 -13.17 -16.52
N LEU A 53 -7.47 -13.33 -16.96
CA LEU A 53 -8.60 -13.54 -16.05
C LEU A 53 -8.80 -15.04 -15.81
N ILE A 54 -8.96 -15.42 -14.54
CA ILE A 54 -9.28 -16.80 -14.17
C ILE A 54 -10.70 -17.10 -14.67
N ASN A 55 -10.83 -18.12 -15.51
CA ASN A 55 -12.10 -18.54 -16.11
C ASN A 55 -12.88 -17.39 -16.80
N ASN A 56 -12.16 -16.43 -17.40
CA ASN A 56 -12.74 -15.23 -18.02
C ASN A 56 -13.65 -14.41 -17.07
N THR A 57 -13.43 -14.50 -15.76
CA THR A 57 -14.20 -13.80 -14.74
C THR A 57 -13.44 -12.59 -14.23
N PHE A 58 -14.08 -11.42 -14.23
CA PHE A 58 -13.53 -10.18 -13.68
C PHE A 58 -14.14 -9.89 -12.32
N GLY A 59 -13.28 -9.59 -11.34
CA GLY A 59 -13.63 -8.97 -10.07
C GLY A 59 -12.37 -8.42 -9.42
N ILE A 60 -12.49 -7.33 -8.65
CA ILE A 60 -11.33 -6.58 -8.14
C ILE A 60 -10.48 -7.44 -7.18
N PHE A 61 -11.14 -8.24 -6.34
CA PHE A 61 -10.53 -9.20 -5.41
C PHE A 61 -10.94 -10.64 -5.75
N HIS A 62 -11.27 -10.90 -7.03
CA HIS A 62 -11.67 -12.24 -7.45
C HIS A 62 -10.53 -13.23 -7.21
N ASN A 63 -10.86 -14.38 -6.62
CA ASN A 63 -9.91 -15.44 -6.25
C ASN A 63 -8.79 -14.99 -5.29
N LYS A 64 -9.00 -13.92 -4.50
CA LYS A 64 -8.11 -13.55 -3.38
C LYS A 64 -8.48 -14.25 -2.06
N ASN A 65 -9.71 -14.72 -1.94
CA ASN A 65 -10.17 -15.37 -0.72
C ASN A 65 -9.50 -16.75 -0.56
N ASN A 66 -9.01 -17.05 0.64
CA ASN A 66 -8.25 -18.28 0.95
C ASN A 66 -6.98 -18.48 0.08
N THR A 67 -6.38 -17.39 -0.44
CA THR A 67 -5.10 -17.47 -1.17
C THR A 67 -4.01 -16.71 -0.43
N PRO A 68 -2.82 -17.30 -0.23
CA PRO A 68 -1.71 -16.60 0.40
C PRO A 68 -1.13 -15.53 -0.55
N GLU A 69 -0.76 -14.37 -0.01
CA GLU A 69 -0.06 -13.33 -0.77
C GLU A 69 1.46 -13.61 -0.90
N GLY A 70 2.00 -14.50 -0.05
CA GLY A 70 3.40 -14.93 -0.05
C GLY A 70 3.75 -16.01 -1.08
N PRO A 71 4.90 -16.72 -0.90
CA PRO A 71 5.78 -16.67 0.28
C PRO A 71 6.52 -15.33 0.42
N PHE A 72 6.90 -15.02 1.67
CA PHE A 72 7.70 -13.87 2.04
C PHE A 72 8.98 -14.34 2.73
N GLU A 73 10.09 -13.71 2.38
CA GLU A 73 11.33 -13.78 3.16
C GLU A 73 11.55 -12.42 3.80
N VAL A 74 11.77 -12.42 5.12
CA VAL A 74 11.99 -11.21 5.91
C VAL A 74 13.18 -11.38 6.84
N PHE A 75 13.83 -10.29 7.18
CA PHE A 75 14.88 -10.31 8.20
C PHE A 75 14.28 -10.58 9.58
N THR A 76 14.88 -11.52 10.32
CA THR A 76 14.46 -11.87 11.69
C THR A 76 14.89 -10.83 12.74
N GLY A 77 15.91 -10.01 12.41
CA GLY A 77 16.48 -9.02 13.31
C GLY A 77 17.55 -9.56 14.27
N ILE A 78 17.95 -10.84 14.16
CA ILE A 78 18.99 -11.45 15.03
C ILE A 78 20.34 -10.76 14.85
N ASP A 79 20.78 -10.57 13.61
CA ASP A 79 22.08 -9.94 13.32
C ASP A 79 22.02 -8.41 13.43
N ASP A 80 20.86 -7.83 13.12
CA ASP A 80 20.63 -6.39 13.10
C ASP A 80 19.15 -6.09 13.39
N TYR A 81 18.88 -5.63 14.62
CA TYR A 81 17.52 -5.32 15.07
C TYR A 81 16.85 -4.20 14.23
N THR A 82 17.63 -3.38 13.52
CA THR A 82 17.07 -2.32 12.67
C THR A 82 16.40 -2.88 11.41
N LYS A 83 16.71 -4.12 11.03
CA LYS A 83 16.16 -4.79 9.85
C LYS A 83 14.95 -5.66 10.11
N ILE A 84 14.56 -5.90 11.37
CA ILE A 84 13.46 -6.79 11.71
C ILE A 84 12.20 -6.53 10.86
N GLY A 85 11.64 -7.59 10.29
CA GLY A 85 10.42 -7.54 9.48
C GLY A 85 10.59 -6.90 8.10
N GLN A 86 11.77 -6.38 7.75
CA GLN A 86 12.02 -5.84 6.41
C GLN A 86 12.08 -6.97 5.38
N PHE A 87 11.51 -6.74 4.20
CA PHE A 87 11.48 -7.72 3.13
C PHE A 87 12.87 -7.99 2.54
N VAL A 88 13.16 -9.27 2.36
CA VAL A 88 14.28 -9.79 1.56
C VAL A 88 13.77 -10.21 0.19
N ALA A 89 12.69 -10.99 0.16
CA ALA A 89 12.08 -11.50 -1.06
C ALA A 89 10.56 -11.63 -0.95
N TRP A 90 9.89 -11.52 -2.09
CA TRP A 90 8.47 -11.78 -2.25
C TRP A 90 8.26 -12.68 -3.46
N LYS A 91 7.59 -13.83 -3.27
CA LYS A 91 7.39 -14.86 -4.32
C LYS A 91 8.72 -15.22 -5.00
N ASP A 92 9.71 -15.55 -4.17
CA ASP A 92 11.06 -15.98 -4.56
C ASP A 92 11.86 -14.92 -5.35
N LYS A 93 11.45 -13.65 -5.28
CA LYS A 93 12.11 -12.54 -5.95
C LYS A 93 12.58 -11.48 -4.96
N VAL A 94 13.88 -11.17 -5.02
CA VAL A 94 14.52 -10.09 -4.24
C VAL A 94 14.32 -8.70 -4.85
N SER A 95 13.82 -8.63 -6.09
CA SER A 95 13.43 -7.39 -6.75
C SER A 95 12.30 -7.62 -7.75
N LEU A 96 11.52 -6.58 -7.97
CA LEU A 96 10.46 -6.54 -8.96
C LEU A 96 11.01 -6.35 -10.38
N ASN A 97 10.15 -6.52 -11.38
CA ASN A 97 10.47 -6.27 -12.78
C ASN A 97 9.41 -5.42 -13.49
N HIS A 98 8.66 -4.63 -12.71
CA HIS A 98 7.54 -3.82 -13.21
C HIS A 98 7.98 -2.41 -13.61
N TRP A 99 9.06 -1.90 -13.02
CA TRP A 99 9.53 -0.52 -13.17
C TRP A 99 10.81 -0.45 -13.99
N LYS A 100 11.12 0.73 -14.55
CA LYS A 100 12.28 0.88 -15.46
C LYS A 100 13.64 0.88 -14.78
N GLY A 101 13.71 1.34 -13.53
CA GLY A 101 14.95 1.48 -12.75
C GLY A 101 15.05 0.42 -11.66
N LYS A 102 16.27 0.00 -11.30
CA LYS A 102 16.49 -1.02 -10.27
C LYS A 102 16.00 -0.54 -8.90
N GLU A 103 16.19 0.74 -8.60
CA GLU A 103 15.81 1.40 -7.36
C GLU A 103 14.29 1.40 -7.11
N CYS A 104 13.48 1.51 -8.18
CA CYS A 104 12.01 1.41 -8.07
C CYS A 104 11.52 -0.03 -7.90
N ASN A 105 12.36 -1.02 -8.19
CA ASN A 105 12.04 -2.43 -8.10
C ASN A 105 12.50 -3.07 -6.77
N VAL A 106 13.04 -2.29 -5.84
CA VAL A 106 13.47 -2.80 -4.52
C VAL A 106 12.28 -2.96 -3.58
N LEU A 107 12.27 -4.06 -2.82
CA LEU A 107 11.31 -4.34 -1.76
C LEU A 107 11.74 -3.62 -0.46
N ASN A 108 11.50 -2.31 -0.36
CA ASN A 108 11.93 -1.54 0.80
C ASN A 108 10.88 -1.56 1.92
N GLY A 109 11.34 -1.84 3.14
CA GLY A 109 10.53 -1.74 4.35
C GLY A 109 9.81 -3.02 4.74
N THR A 110 8.86 -2.89 5.66
CA THR A 110 8.08 -4.00 6.23
C THR A 110 6.69 -4.07 5.59
N ASP A 111 5.85 -4.99 6.06
CA ASP A 111 4.43 -5.07 5.72
C ASP A 111 3.57 -4.00 6.42
N GLY A 112 4.16 -3.21 7.31
CA GLY A 112 3.48 -2.17 8.08
C GLY A 112 2.78 -2.67 9.34
N ILE A 113 3.02 -3.91 9.79
CA ILE A 113 2.52 -4.46 11.07
C ILE A 113 3.55 -4.25 12.18
N GLN A 114 4.84 -4.40 11.84
CA GLN A 114 5.95 -4.19 12.76
C GLN A 114 7.04 -3.35 12.11
N PHE A 115 7.67 -2.50 12.91
CA PHE A 115 8.86 -1.73 12.55
C PHE A 115 9.99 -2.01 13.54
N SER A 116 11.18 -1.49 13.25
CA SER A 116 12.33 -1.64 14.14
C SER A 116 12.07 -1.01 15.53
N PRO A 117 12.52 -1.65 16.62
CA PRO A 117 12.55 -1.07 17.96
C PRO A 117 13.30 0.27 18.03
N PHE A 118 13.04 1.03 19.11
CA PHE A 118 13.68 2.32 19.41
C PHE A 118 13.49 3.38 18.32
N LEU A 119 12.22 3.55 17.93
CA LEU A 119 11.79 4.46 16.89
C LEU A 119 12.13 5.92 17.24
N LYS A 120 12.62 6.66 16.25
CA LYS A 120 12.90 8.11 16.34
C LYS A 120 11.92 8.87 15.47
N LYS A 121 11.56 10.10 15.88
CA LYS A 121 10.57 10.93 15.17
C LYS A 121 11.07 11.38 13.80
N GLU A 122 12.38 11.50 13.63
CA GLU A 122 13.00 11.98 12.39
C GLU A 122 13.17 10.87 11.35
N GLN A 123 12.91 9.61 11.71
CA GLN A 123 13.03 8.48 10.79
C GLN A 123 11.96 8.53 9.71
N ILE A 124 12.35 8.18 8.49
CA ILE A 124 11.41 7.86 7.41
C ILE A 124 11.26 6.35 7.35
N LEU A 125 10.03 5.87 7.52
CA LEU A 125 9.72 4.45 7.45
C LEU A 125 9.28 4.09 6.04
N SER A 126 9.51 2.85 5.64
CA SER A 126 9.02 2.31 4.37
C SER A 126 8.07 1.16 4.65
N VAL A 127 6.97 1.10 3.90
CA VAL A 127 6.05 -0.04 3.87
C VAL A 127 5.91 -0.49 2.43
N PHE A 128 6.09 -1.79 2.18
CA PHE A 128 5.88 -2.35 0.86
C PHE A 128 4.39 -2.64 0.65
N ILE A 129 3.81 -2.03 -0.39
CA ILE A 129 2.38 -2.16 -0.70
C ILE A 129 2.23 -3.10 -1.90
N PHE A 130 1.86 -4.35 -1.64
CA PHE A 130 1.73 -5.41 -2.65
C PHE A 130 0.83 -5.01 -3.82
N ASP A 131 -0.34 -4.44 -3.55
CA ASP A 131 -1.29 -4.03 -4.58
C ASP A 131 -0.81 -2.85 -5.43
N ALA A 132 0.11 -2.05 -4.91
CA ALA A 132 0.75 -0.95 -5.65
C ALA A 132 2.10 -1.38 -6.26
N CYS A 133 2.59 -2.57 -5.91
CA CYS A 133 3.86 -3.15 -6.34
C CYS A 133 5.04 -2.20 -6.13
N ARG A 134 5.03 -1.45 -5.03
CA ARG A 134 6.08 -0.52 -4.65
C ARG A 134 6.01 -0.17 -3.18
N SER A 135 7.10 0.39 -2.69
CA SER A 135 7.22 0.91 -1.33
C SER A 135 6.63 2.33 -1.24
N ILE A 136 5.96 2.61 -0.12
CA ILE A 136 5.44 3.92 0.25
C ILE A 136 6.15 4.38 1.52
N LEU A 137 6.56 5.65 1.54
CA LEU A 137 7.25 6.25 2.67
C LEU A 137 6.25 6.80 3.68
N LEU A 138 6.55 6.61 4.97
CA LEU A 138 5.83 7.20 6.09
C LEU A 138 6.74 8.16 6.85
N GLY A 139 6.18 9.29 7.28
CA GLY A 139 6.86 10.27 8.12
C GLY A 139 6.06 10.58 9.38
N PHE A 140 6.76 10.99 10.43
CA PHE A 140 6.15 11.37 11.69
C PHE A 140 5.16 12.52 11.52
N ASP A 141 3.97 12.37 12.11
CA ASP A 141 2.90 13.37 12.15
C ASP A 141 2.81 13.99 13.54
N LYS A 142 2.60 13.18 14.57
CA LYS A 142 2.41 13.63 15.96
C LYS A 142 2.56 12.50 16.96
N GLU A 143 2.69 12.86 18.24
CA GLU A 143 2.49 11.92 19.33
C GLU A 143 1.00 11.62 19.53
N THR A 144 0.69 10.39 19.88
CA THR A 144 -0.66 9.90 20.12
C THR A 144 -0.68 8.95 21.31
N GLU A 145 -1.88 8.51 21.67
CA GLU A 145 -2.09 7.47 22.67
C GLU A 145 -3.10 6.45 22.14
N VAL A 146 -2.84 5.18 22.41
CA VAL A 146 -3.75 4.06 22.10
C VAL A 146 -3.94 3.29 23.40
N LYS A 147 -5.15 3.39 23.97
CA LYS A 147 -5.54 2.68 25.20
C LYS A 147 -4.55 2.88 26.36
N GLY A 148 -4.11 4.11 26.61
CA GLY A 148 -3.14 4.44 27.66
C GLY A 148 -1.67 4.23 27.28
N ILE A 149 -1.37 3.66 26.11
CA ILE A 149 -0.01 3.43 25.63
C ILE A 149 0.39 4.56 24.68
N LYS A 150 1.50 5.24 25.00
CA LYS A 150 2.05 6.31 24.16
C LYS A 150 2.55 5.75 22.82
N THR A 151 2.21 6.43 21.74
CA THR A 151 2.57 6.04 20.37
C THR A 151 3.01 7.24 19.55
N TYR A 152 3.73 6.98 18.46
CA TYR A 152 4.05 7.94 17.42
C TYR A 152 3.20 7.64 16.20
N ARG A 153 2.44 8.64 15.74
CA ARG A 153 1.70 8.55 14.48
C ARG A 153 2.64 8.84 13.33
N PHE A 154 2.70 7.92 12.38
CA PHE A 154 3.32 8.10 11.07
C PHE A 154 2.24 8.11 9.99
N LYS A 155 2.30 9.09 9.08
CA LYS A 155 1.40 9.22 7.93
C LYS A 155 2.15 9.00 6.63
N THR A 156 1.45 8.56 5.60
CA THR A 156 2.02 8.46 4.24
C THR A 156 2.52 9.81 3.75
N LEU A 157 3.76 9.86 3.28
CA LEU A 157 4.37 11.05 2.72
C LEU A 157 3.87 11.30 1.29
N GLN A 158 3.48 12.55 1.01
CA GLN A 158 3.06 12.98 -0.32
C GLN A 158 4.14 12.77 -1.38
N SER A 159 5.41 12.78 -1.00
CA SER A 159 6.55 12.51 -1.89
C SER A 159 6.43 11.17 -2.61
N SER A 160 5.77 10.17 -2.01
CA SER A 160 5.54 8.86 -2.64
C SER A 160 4.51 8.92 -3.79
N PHE A 161 3.65 9.94 -3.80
CA PHE A 161 2.59 10.14 -4.79
C PHE A 161 2.88 11.32 -5.73
N HIS A 162 4.01 12.02 -5.54
CA HIS A 162 4.42 13.09 -6.43
C HIS A 162 4.81 12.55 -7.80
N SER A 163 4.48 13.33 -8.82
CA SER A 163 4.94 13.16 -10.19
C SER A 163 6.47 13.20 -10.28
N ALA A 164 7.05 12.59 -11.32
CA ALA A 164 8.49 12.64 -11.55
C ALA A 164 9.01 14.08 -11.75
N THR A 165 8.14 14.98 -12.23
CA THR A 165 8.44 16.40 -12.36
C THR A 165 8.58 17.13 -11.03
N LYS A 166 7.86 16.68 -9.98
CA LYS A 166 7.89 17.29 -8.65
C LYS A 166 8.84 16.57 -7.69
N ASN A 167 9.02 15.26 -7.87
CA ASN A 167 9.98 14.44 -7.15
C ASN A 167 10.75 13.58 -8.15
N SER A 168 12.00 13.94 -8.43
CA SER A 168 12.86 13.24 -9.40
C SER A 168 13.09 11.77 -9.05
N ASP A 169 13.03 11.40 -7.77
CA ASP A 169 13.24 10.01 -7.33
C ASP A 169 12.13 9.07 -7.85
N ASN A 170 10.97 9.62 -8.23
CA ASN A 170 9.87 8.84 -8.79
C ASN A 170 9.98 8.63 -10.31
N TRP A 171 11.10 9.01 -10.96
CA TRP A 171 11.26 8.92 -12.41
C TRP A 171 10.97 7.53 -12.98
N CYS A 172 11.39 6.47 -12.27
CA CYS A 172 11.27 5.08 -12.74
C CYS A 172 9.87 4.48 -12.55
N TYR A 173 9.00 5.12 -11.75
CA TYR A 173 7.57 4.80 -11.66
C TYR A 173 6.75 5.44 -12.79
N CYS A 174 7.32 6.39 -13.53
CA CYS A 174 6.60 7.04 -14.61
C CYS A 174 6.47 6.16 -15.87
N ASN A 175 5.25 6.11 -16.40
CA ASN A 175 4.97 5.68 -17.76
C ASN A 175 4.88 6.87 -18.74
N VAL A 176 5.99 7.14 -19.43
CA VAL A 176 6.11 8.24 -20.42
C VAL A 176 5.03 8.14 -21.51
N ARG A 177 4.65 6.93 -21.95
CA ARG A 177 3.62 6.75 -23.00
C ARG A 177 2.24 7.19 -22.54
N LYS A 178 1.95 7.03 -21.23
CA LYS A 178 0.69 7.47 -20.61
C LYS A 178 0.73 8.90 -20.10
N LYS A 179 1.87 9.60 -20.25
CA LYS A 179 2.09 10.94 -19.67
C LYS A 179 1.83 10.99 -18.16
N SER A 180 1.94 9.86 -17.46
CA SER A 180 1.73 9.78 -16.01
C SER A 180 2.84 10.48 -15.20
N CYS A 181 3.94 10.85 -15.86
CA CYS A 181 5.06 11.62 -15.29
C CYS A 181 4.65 12.95 -14.68
N ASN A 182 3.47 13.49 -15.02
CA ASN A 182 3.00 14.82 -14.66
C ASN A 182 1.70 14.77 -13.83
N HIS A 183 1.44 13.64 -13.18
CA HIS A 183 0.23 13.41 -12.39
C HIS A 183 0.59 13.27 -10.91
N ASP A 184 0.40 14.33 -10.14
CA ASP A 184 0.57 14.27 -8.68
C ASP A 184 -0.66 13.66 -8.02
N GLY A 185 -0.43 12.89 -6.95
CA GLY A 185 -1.43 12.26 -6.08
C GLY A 185 -1.99 10.93 -6.59
N VAL A 186 -1.42 10.39 -7.67
CA VAL A 186 -1.80 9.09 -8.23
C VAL A 186 -0.56 8.27 -8.59
N ILE A 187 -0.68 6.95 -8.53
CA ILE A 187 0.37 5.99 -8.88
C ILE A 187 -0.18 5.11 -10.01
N ASP A 188 0.50 5.07 -11.15
CA ASP A 188 0.17 4.15 -12.25
C ASP A 188 0.57 2.72 -11.86
N ILE A 189 -0.41 1.90 -11.50
CA ILE A 189 -0.20 0.50 -11.07
C ILE A 189 -0.35 -0.48 -12.25
N SER A 190 -0.60 0.02 -13.46
CA SER A 190 -0.77 -0.83 -14.64
C SER A 190 0.36 -1.83 -14.90
N PRO A 191 1.66 -1.52 -14.64
CA PRO A 191 2.73 -2.47 -14.94
C PRO A 191 2.67 -3.78 -14.14
N CYS A 192 2.01 -3.78 -12.98
CA CYS A 192 1.81 -5.00 -12.19
C CYS A 192 0.35 -5.50 -12.16
N TRP A 193 -0.58 -4.74 -12.75
CA TRP A 193 -1.98 -5.14 -12.96
C TRP A 193 -2.25 -5.53 -14.41
N PHE A 194 -1.38 -6.37 -14.99
CA PHE A 194 -1.56 -6.91 -16.35
C PHE A 194 -1.79 -5.84 -17.43
N ASN A 195 -1.16 -4.67 -17.28
CA ASN A 195 -1.35 -3.49 -18.12
C ASN A 195 -2.76 -2.88 -18.15
N ALA A 196 -3.66 -3.31 -17.25
CA ALA A 196 -4.96 -2.65 -17.05
C ALA A 196 -4.74 -1.16 -16.71
N PRO A 197 -5.56 -0.23 -17.20
CA PRO A 197 -5.36 1.22 -17.05
C PRO A 197 -5.73 1.72 -15.64
N LEU A 198 -5.16 1.09 -14.61
CA LEU A 198 -5.47 1.32 -13.21
C LEU A 198 -4.47 2.27 -12.55
N TYR A 199 -4.99 3.10 -11.66
CA TYR A 199 -4.22 4.04 -10.84
C TYR A 199 -4.63 3.91 -9.37
N ALA A 200 -3.65 3.86 -8.47
CA ALA A 200 -3.89 3.99 -7.03
C ALA A 200 -3.78 5.46 -6.60
N SER A 201 -4.55 5.86 -5.59
CA SER A 201 -4.47 7.19 -4.98
C SER A 201 -4.91 7.16 -3.53
N HIS A 202 -4.84 8.30 -2.83
CA HIS A 202 -5.66 8.48 -1.64
C HIS A 202 -7.15 8.58 -2.01
N PRO A 203 -8.08 8.23 -1.09
CA PRO A 203 -9.50 8.44 -1.28
C PRO A 203 -9.83 9.89 -1.64
N HIS A 204 -10.87 10.05 -2.46
CA HIS A 204 -11.32 11.35 -3.00
C HIS A 204 -10.22 12.17 -3.71
N PHE A 205 -9.15 11.50 -4.19
CA PHE A 205 -7.97 12.15 -4.75
C PHE A 205 -7.35 13.20 -3.82
N TYR A 206 -7.36 12.95 -2.51
CA TYR A 206 -6.66 13.82 -1.56
C TYR A 206 -5.18 14.01 -1.96
N ASN A 207 -4.73 15.28 -2.01
CA ASN A 207 -3.42 15.73 -2.51
C ASN A 207 -3.12 15.45 -3.99
N ALA A 208 -4.12 15.14 -4.81
CA ALA A 208 -3.92 15.05 -6.26
C ALA A 208 -3.91 16.41 -6.95
N SER A 209 -3.26 16.45 -8.11
CA SER A 209 -3.24 17.64 -8.97
C SER A 209 -4.66 18.05 -9.39
N LYS A 210 -4.91 19.36 -9.53
CA LYS A 210 -6.20 19.91 -9.97
C LYS A 210 -6.72 19.27 -11.25
N ARG A 211 -5.84 18.96 -12.21
CA ARG A 211 -6.18 18.32 -13.49
C ARG A 211 -6.82 16.92 -13.35
N ILE A 212 -6.56 16.23 -12.24
CA ILE A 212 -7.19 14.95 -11.91
C ILE A 212 -8.51 15.22 -11.20
N PHE A 213 -8.44 16.00 -10.14
CA PHE A 213 -9.56 16.31 -9.25
C PHE A 213 -10.76 16.96 -9.97
N GLU A 214 -10.53 17.96 -10.83
CA GLU A 214 -11.58 18.77 -11.46
C GLU A 214 -12.41 18.02 -12.50
N LYS A 215 -12.00 16.81 -12.90
CA LYS A 215 -12.71 16.00 -13.89
C LYS A 215 -13.84 15.16 -13.30
N VAL A 216 -13.94 15.09 -11.97
CA VAL A 216 -14.91 14.24 -11.27
C VAL A 216 -15.70 15.10 -10.28
N LYS A 217 -17.02 15.12 -10.45
CA LYS A 217 -17.94 15.79 -9.50
C LYS A 217 -18.23 14.86 -8.32
N GLY A 218 -18.41 15.42 -7.12
CA GLY A 218 -18.79 14.68 -5.91
C GLY A 218 -17.63 14.28 -4.99
N LEU A 219 -16.40 14.71 -5.29
CA LEU A 219 -15.24 14.46 -4.43
C LEU A 219 -15.18 15.42 -3.24
N GLN A 220 -14.81 14.92 -2.06
CA GLN A 220 -14.67 15.68 -0.81
C GLN A 220 -13.36 15.30 -0.11
N PRO A 221 -12.19 15.74 -0.63
CA PRO A 221 -10.89 15.37 -0.09
C PRO A 221 -10.70 15.97 1.31
N ASP A 222 -10.13 15.19 2.22
CA ASP A 222 -10.05 15.50 3.66
C ASP A 222 -8.85 14.76 4.23
N GLY A 223 -7.90 15.49 4.84
CA GLY A 223 -6.66 14.91 5.32
C GLY A 223 -6.81 13.95 6.49
N GLU A 224 -7.79 14.17 7.37
CA GLU A 224 -8.01 13.31 8.54
C GLU A 224 -8.77 12.04 8.14
N LYS A 225 -9.64 12.12 7.13
CA LYS A 225 -10.41 10.97 6.63
C LYS A 225 -9.70 10.16 5.56
N HIS A 226 -8.84 10.77 4.76
CA HIS A 226 -8.32 10.15 3.53
C HIS A 226 -6.80 9.94 3.51
N THR A 227 -6.11 10.25 4.61
CA THR A 227 -4.68 9.88 4.76
C THR A 227 -4.56 8.55 5.49
N SER A 228 -3.62 7.71 5.03
CA SER A 228 -3.23 6.49 5.73
C SER A 228 -2.27 6.79 6.88
N TYR A 229 -2.40 6.06 7.98
CA TYR A 229 -1.52 6.24 9.13
C TYR A 229 -1.31 4.94 9.91
N VAL A 230 -0.25 4.92 10.71
CA VAL A 230 0.04 3.92 11.74
C VAL A 230 0.46 4.62 13.02
N ASP A 231 -0.01 4.14 14.16
CA ASP A 231 0.38 4.57 15.49
C ASP A 231 1.27 3.49 16.10
N ILE A 232 2.56 3.80 16.23
CA ILE A 232 3.61 2.85 16.59
C ILE A 232 4.06 3.10 18.02
N GLU A 233 4.16 2.05 18.84
CA GLU A 233 4.81 2.14 20.14
C GLU A 233 6.34 2.23 19.96
N PRO A 234 6.99 3.31 20.41
CA PRO A 234 8.34 3.63 19.98
C PRO A 234 9.42 2.69 20.55
N THR A 235 9.19 2.03 21.68
CA THR A 235 10.20 1.13 22.27
C THR A 235 10.32 -0.16 21.46
N THR A 236 9.18 -0.77 21.13
CA THR A 236 9.10 -2.08 20.47
C THR A 236 9.00 -2.02 18.96
N GLY A 237 8.53 -0.89 18.41
CA GLY A 237 8.23 -0.77 16.99
C GLY A 237 6.90 -1.43 16.59
N SER A 238 6.06 -1.83 17.55
CA SER A 238 4.78 -2.49 17.28
C SER A 238 3.70 -1.48 16.88
N VAL A 239 2.95 -1.77 15.82
CA VAL A 239 1.78 -0.96 15.42
C VAL A 239 0.59 -1.30 16.30
N LEU A 240 0.07 -0.32 17.04
CA LEU A 240 -1.05 -0.51 17.97
C LEU A 240 -2.39 -0.04 17.38
N ARG A 241 -2.35 0.82 16.38
CA ARG A 241 -3.52 1.27 15.61
C ARG A 241 -3.08 1.67 14.22
N GLY A 242 -3.83 1.31 13.20
CA GLY A 242 -3.53 1.73 11.83
C GLY A 242 -4.77 1.83 10.97
N ALA A 243 -4.70 2.68 9.96
CA ALA A 243 -5.69 2.72 8.88
C ALA A 243 -4.95 2.90 7.56
N ARG A 244 -4.98 1.87 6.72
CA ARG A 244 -4.54 1.92 5.32
C ARG A 244 -5.73 2.30 4.46
N ARG A 245 -5.64 3.46 3.81
CA ARG A 245 -6.70 4.05 2.99
C ARG A 245 -6.21 4.32 1.59
N PHE A 246 -6.86 3.72 0.61
CA PHE A 246 -6.50 3.91 -0.79
C PHE A 246 -7.73 3.84 -1.69
N ALA A 247 -7.63 4.47 -2.85
CA ALA A 247 -8.62 4.39 -3.92
C ALA A 247 -8.04 3.68 -5.13
N LEU A 248 -8.88 2.85 -5.75
CA LEU A 248 -8.63 2.26 -7.05
C LEU A 248 -9.36 3.09 -8.10
N ASN A 249 -8.62 3.52 -9.12
CA ASN A 249 -9.11 4.39 -10.16
C ASN A 249 -8.80 3.81 -11.54
N VAL A 250 -9.58 4.20 -12.55
CA VAL A 250 -9.38 3.79 -13.94
C VAL A 250 -9.20 5.00 -14.84
N GLU A 251 -8.23 4.94 -15.73
CA GLU A 251 -8.09 5.92 -16.80
C GLU A 251 -9.03 5.57 -17.96
N ILE A 252 -9.98 6.46 -18.22
CA ILE A 252 -10.85 6.43 -19.39
C ILE A 252 -10.31 7.37 -20.46
N LYS A 253 -10.44 6.97 -21.72
CA LYS A 253 -10.12 7.78 -22.90
C LYS A 253 -11.02 7.36 -24.06
N ASN A 254 -10.94 8.06 -25.19
CA ASN A 254 -11.55 7.58 -26.41
C ASN A 254 -10.87 6.27 -26.84
N PHE A 255 -11.63 5.18 -26.82
CA PHE A 255 -11.26 3.90 -27.40
C PHE A 255 -12.06 3.75 -28.70
N PRO A 256 -11.44 3.94 -29.89
CA PRO A 256 -12.16 3.90 -31.17
C PRO A 256 -12.99 2.62 -31.39
N ILE A 257 -12.58 1.54 -30.72
CA ILE A 257 -13.20 0.21 -30.76
C ILE A 257 -14.48 0.14 -29.89
N ILE A 258 -14.62 0.99 -28.88
CA ILE A 258 -15.78 1.05 -27.98
C ILE A 258 -16.63 2.27 -28.38
N SER A 259 -17.77 2.04 -29.03
CA SER A 259 -18.64 3.10 -29.54
C SER A 259 -19.07 4.11 -28.48
N SER A 260 -19.34 3.65 -27.24
CA SER A 260 -19.75 4.48 -26.11
C SER A 260 -18.64 5.40 -25.57
N SER A 261 -17.37 5.17 -25.95
CA SER A 261 -16.23 5.98 -25.51
C SER A 261 -15.88 7.12 -26.47
N ARG A 262 -16.50 7.17 -27.65
CA ARG A 262 -16.18 8.14 -28.72
C ARG A 262 -16.37 9.60 -28.30
N ASN A 263 -17.27 9.86 -27.36
CA ASN A 263 -17.55 11.21 -26.85
C ASN A 263 -16.52 11.68 -25.79
N ILE A 264 -15.56 10.83 -25.39
CA ILE A 264 -14.51 11.23 -24.44
C ILE A 264 -13.43 12.02 -25.19
N LEU A 265 -13.54 13.34 -25.13
CA LEU A 265 -12.61 14.24 -25.83
C LEU A 265 -11.23 14.31 -25.16
N LYS A 266 -11.15 14.10 -23.83
CA LYS A 266 -9.91 14.16 -23.05
C LYS A 266 -9.85 12.99 -22.09
N PRO A 267 -8.69 12.32 -21.92
CA PRO A 267 -8.52 11.26 -20.94
C PRO A 267 -8.84 11.76 -19.52
N ALA A 268 -9.42 10.91 -18.68
CA ALA A 268 -9.75 11.21 -17.29
C ALA A 268 -9.46 10.00 -16.40
N ILE A 269 -9.01 10.24 -15.17
CA ILE A 269 -8.85 9.20 -14.15
C ILE A 269 -10.09 9.29 -13.26
N ILE A 270 -10.89 8.23 -13.21
CA ILE A 270 -12.16 8.17 -12.49
C ILE A 270 -12.04 7.15 -11.35
N PRO A 271 -12.47 7.48 -10.13
CA PRO A 271 -12.48 6.53 -9.02
C PRO A 271 -13.50 5.42 -9.26
N ILE A 272 -13.09 4.17 -8.99
CA ILE A 272 -13.99 3.01 -8.96
C ILE A 272 -14.52 2.85 -7.54
N LEU A 273 -13.61 2.75 -6.58
CA LEU A 273 -13.90 2.59 -5.16
C LEU A 273 -12.70 3.05 -4.32
N TRP A 274 -12.94 3.19 -3.03
CA TRP A 274 -11.87 3.31 -2.04
C TRP A 274 -12.10 2.34 -0.89
N VAL A 275 -11.02 1.93 -0.25
CA VAL A 275 -11.00 0.94 0.82
C VAL A 275 -10.29 1.53 2.03
N GLU A 276 -10.83 1.25 3.21
CA GLU A 276 -10.13 1.37 4.48
C GLU A 276 -9.91 -0.02 5.06
N GLU A 277 -8.66 -0.38 5.27
CA GLU A 277 -8.25 -1.50 6.11
C GLU A 277 -7.72 -0.90 7.41
N SER A 278 -8.40 -1.16 8.53
CA SER A 278 -8.03 -0.62 9.82
C SER A 278 -7.98 -1.68 10.91
N SER A 279 -7.07 -1.48 11.86
CA SER A 279 -6.90 -2.33 13.02
C SER A 279 -6.54 -1.50 14.25
N GLN A 280 -6.88 -2.01 15.42
CA GLN A 280 -6.51 -1.43 16.71
C GLN A 280 -6.30 -2.56 17.71
N LEU A 281 -5.32 -2.38 18.59
CA LEU A 281 -5.02 -3.26 19.72
C LEU A 281 -6.28 -3.55 20.56
N SER A 282 -6.53 -4.83 20.84
CA SER A 282 -7.63 -5.27 21.71
C SER A 282 -7.32 -4.99 23.19
N ASP A 283 -8.32 -5.03 24.07
CA ASP A 283 -8.08 -4.80 25.50
C ASP A 283 -7.28 -5.94 26.13
N GLU A 284 -7.49 -7.17 25.66
CA GLU A 284 -6.77 -8.37 26.08
C GLU A 284 -5.28 -8.26 25.73
N LEU A 285 -4.96 -7.89 24.48
CA LEU A 285 -3.58 -7.70 24.05
C LEU A 285 -2.92 -6.49 24.74
N ARG A 286 -3.68 -5.44 25.04
CA ARG A 286 -3.21 -4.32 25.85
C ARG A 286 -2.80 -4.79 27.24
N ASP A 287 -3.62 -5.59 27.91
CA ASP A 287 -3.34 -6.09 29.27
C ASP A 287 -2.15 -7.04 29.30
N GLU A 288 -2.03 -7.88 28.27
CA GLU A 288 -0.85 -8.71 28.08
C GLU A 288 0.40 -7.87 27.88
N MET A 289 0.36 -6.85 27.01
CA MET A 289 1.49 -5.95 26.77
C MET A 289 1.86 -5.15 28.04
N ASN A 290 0.86 -4.65 28.79
CA ASN A 290 1.07 -3.96 30.05
C ASN A 290 1.74 -4.85 31.09
N SER A 291 1.20 -6.05 31.32
CA SER A 291 1.71 -6.96 32.35
C SER A 291 3.09 -7.52 31.98
N LYS A 292 3.28 -7.99 30.74
CA LYS A 292 4.51 -8.67 30.33
C LYS A 292 5.65 -7.71 30.00
N LEU A 293 5.35 -6.56 29.38
CA LEU A 293 6.37 -5.63 28.91
C LEU A 293 6.50 -4.40 29.82
N PHE A 294 5.45 -3.59 29.92
CA PHE A 294 5.59 -2.26 30.54
C PHE A 294 5.79 -2.32 32.05
N MET A 295 5.01 -3.14 32.76
CA MET A 295 5.15 -3.33 34.21
C MET A 295 6.49 -3.99 34.55
N THR A 296 6.87 -5.03 33.81
CA THR A 296 8.16 -5.71 33.98
C THR A 296 9.33 -4.75 33.77
N LYS A 297 9.29 -3.93 32.71
CA LYS A 297 10.29 -2.89 32.45
C LYS A 297 10.34 -1.87 33.59
N MET A 298 9.20 -1.38 34.04
CA MET A 298 9.12 -0.42 35.14
C MET A 298 9.73 -0.97 36.43
N VAL A 299 9.37 -2.20 36.82
CA VAL A 299 9.91 -2.87 38.02
C VAL A 299 11.42 -3.04 37.90
N ALA A 300 11.92 -3.47 36.74
CA ALA A 300 13.35 -3.62 36.49
C ALA A 300 14.09 -2.28 36.59
N GLU A 301 13.58 -1.22 35.96
CA GLU A 301 14.20 0.12 36.00
C GLU A 301 14.24 0.70 37.42
N VAL A 302 13.15 0.55 38.18
CA VAL A 302 13.10 0.99 39.59
C VAL A 302 14.08 0.18 40.44
N GLY A 303 14.11 -1.15 40.27
CA GLY A 303 15.03 -2.02 40.97
C GLY A 303 16.50 -1.67 40.71
N ILE A 304 16.88 -1.44 39.44
CA ILE A 304 18.23 -1.03 39.06
C ILE A 304 18.60 0.32 39.71
N LYS A 305 17.72 1.31 39.64
CA LYS A 305 17.96 2.62 40.27
C LYS A 305 18.16 2.50 41.78
N PHE A 306 17.38 1.65 42.44
CA PHE A 306 17.51 1.37 43.86
C PHE A 306 18.86 0.72 44.19
N LEU A 307 19.26 -0.31 43.45
CA LEU A 307 20.54 -0.99 43.64
C LEU A 307 21.74 -0.04 43.46
N ILE A 308 21.68 0.84 42.44
CA ILE A 308 22.71 1.86 42.21
C ILE A 308 22.78 2.83 43.41
N ALA A 309 21.64 3.33 43.88
CA ALA A 309 21.58 4.25 45.02
C ALA A 309 22.10 3.60 46.32
N ALA A 310 21.74 2.34 46.57
CA ALA A 310 22.24 1.56 47.71
C ALA A 310 23.76 1.36 47.61
N GLY A 311 24.29 1.08 46.41
CA GLY A 311 25.72 0.97 46.17
C GLY A 311 26.48 2.27 46.49
N PHE A 312 25.97 3.42 46.04
CA PHE A 312 26.56 4.72 46.37
C PHE A 312 26.49 5.03 47.88
N ALA A 313 25.40 4.68 48.55
CA ALA A 313 25.26 4.85 50.00
C ALA A 313 26.28 3.98 50.77
N LEU A 314 26.45 2.72 50.37
CA LEU A 314 27.46 1.83 50.98
C LEU A 314 28.89 2.34 50.74
N LEU A 315 29.20 2.76 49.51
CA LEU A 315 30.52 3.30 49.18
C LEU A 315 30.85 4.55 50.01
N SER A 316 29.88 5.44 50.19
CA SER A 316 30.06 6.66 50.98
C SER A 316 30.20 6.37 52.48
N ILE A 317 29.56 5.32 53.00
CA ILE A 317 29.81 4.83 54.38
C ILE A 317 31.24 4.32 54.50
N VAL A 318 31.70 3.46 53.58
CA VAL A 318 33.06 2.89 53.60
C VAL A 318 34.14 3.98 53.52
N LEU A 319 33.95 4.98 52.65
CA LEU A 319 34.88 6.11 52.50
C LEU A 319 34.93 7.00 53.76
N ARG A 320 33.84 7.10 54.52
CA ARG A 320 33.82 7.84 55.80
C ARG A 320 34.51 7.08 56.92
N THR A 321 34.41 5.75 56.94
CA THR A 321 35.04 4.90 57.97
C THR A 321 36.53 4.66 57.72
N SER A 322 37.04 4.96 56.53
CA SER A 322 38.45 4.78 56.14
C SER A 322 39.33 6.03 56.36
N LYS A 323 38.79 7.11 56.94
CA LYS A 323 39.53 8.31 57.36
C LYS A 323 39.66 8.34 58.88
#